data_AF-A0A6I1NTX0-F1
#
_entry.id   AF-A0A6I1NTX0-F1
#
_cell.length_a   1.000
_cell.length_b   1.000
_cell.length_c   1.000
_cell.angle_alpha   90.00
_cell.angle_beta   90.00
_cell.angle_gamma   90.00
#
_symmetry.space_group_name_H-M   'P 1'
#
loop_
_entity.id
_entity.type
_entity.pdbx_description
1 polymer ?
#
loop_
_entity_poly.entity_id
_entity_poly.type
_entity_poly.pdbx_seq_one_letter_code
_entity_poly.pdbx_strand_id
1 'polypeptide(L)' 'MAINDEIKAVLDNPGTSEWLKRSLAEALSRDCVDTANDSEVLHNLLTRRCDEQLQASKKVALPSNQVRS' A
#
# COMPACT_ATOMS: atom_id res chain seq x y z
N MET A 1 24.08 0.24 -9.74
CA MET A 1 23.46 -1.08 -9.48
C MET A 1 22.47 -1.31 -10.62
N ALA A 2 22.37 -2.52 -11.17
CA ALA A 2 21.39 -2.76 -12.23
C ALA A 2 20.00 -2.91 -11.60
N ILE A 3 18.93 -2.40 -12.25
CA ILE A 3 17.55 -2.50 -11.72
C ILE A 3 17.15 -3.95 -11.40
N ASN A 4 17.68 -4.93 -12.15
CA ASN A 4 17.48 -6.35 -11.90
C ASN A 4 18.06 -6.83 -10.56
N ASP A 5 19.17 -6.24 -10.10
CA ASP A 5 19.76 -6.57 -8.80
C ASP A 5 18.88 -6.06 -7.65
N GLU A 6 18.28 -4.89 -7.82
CA GLU A 6 17.36 -4.29 -6.84
C GLU A 6 16.06 -5.08 -6.76
N ILE A 7 15.49 -5.46 -7.91
CA ILE A 7 14.33 -6.35 -8.00
C ILE A 7 14.61 -7.67 -7.28
N LYS A 8 15.77 -8.27 -7.55
CA LYS A 8 16.17 -9.53 -6.92
C LYS A 8 16.29 -9.38 -5.40
N ALA A 9 16.87 -8.27 -4.93
CA ALA A 9 16.96 -8.00 -3.50
C ALA A 9 15.57 -7.93 -2.83
N VAL A 10 14.57 -7.36 -3.50
CA VAL A 10 13.18 -7.32 -2.98
C VAL A 10 12.55 -8.71 -2.93
N LEU A 11 12.74 -9.53 -3.96
CA LEU A 11 12.21 -10.90 -4.03
C LEU A 11 12.86 -11.84 -3.01
N ASP A 12 14.18 -11.73 -2.85
CA ASP A 12 14.97 -12.58 -1.94
C ASP A 12 14.83 -12.15 -0.48
N ASN A 13 14.43 -10.91 -0.20
CA ASN A 13 14.31 -10.41 1.17
C ASN A 13 13.15 -11.10 1.92
N PRO A 14 13.40 -11.84 3.01
CA PRO A 14 12.35 -12.51 3.80
C PRO A 14 11.41 -11.54 4.53
N GLY A 15 11.81 -10.28 4.72
CA GLY A 15 10.98 -9.23 5.32
C GLY A 15 10.00 -8.58 4.34
N THR A 16 10.14 -8.81 3.04
CA THR A 16 9.17 -8.32 2.04
C THR A 16 7.91 -9.15 2.10
N SER A 17 6.73 -8.51 2.05
CA SER A 17 5.46 -9.22 2.05
C SER A 17 5.32 -10.13 0.83
N GLU A 18 4.73 -11.31 1.04
CA GLU A 18 4.51 -12.28 -0.03
C GLU A 18 3.66 -11.69 -1.17
N TRP A 19 2.71 -10.82 -0.84
CA TRP A 19 1.91 -10.10 -1.81
C TRP A 19 2.78 -9.26 -2.76
N LEU A 20 3.70 -8.45 -2.21
CA LEU A 20 4.57 -7.60 -3.03
C LEU A 20 5.52 -8.45 -3.89
N LYS A 21 6.05 -9.55 -3.36
CA LYS A 21 6.91 -10.46 -4.13
C LYS A 21 6.18 -11.05 -5.33
N ARG A 22 4.97 -11.55 -5.11
CA ARG A 22 4.14 -12.15 -6.16
C ARG A 22 3.73 -11.11 -7.21
N SER A 23 3.27 -9.94 -6.78
CA SER A 23 2.92 -8.85 -7.70
C SER A 23 4.11 -8.40 -8.54
N LEU A 24 5.30 -8.29 -7.95
CA LEU A 24 6.51 -7.93 -8.69
C LEU A 24 6.92 -9.03 -9.68
N ALA A 25 6.86 -10.31 -9.29
CA ALA A 25 7.17 -11.42 -10.19
C ALA A 25 6.19 -11.49 -11.39
N GLU A 26 4.89 -11.25 -11.16
CA GLU A 26 3.88 -11.20 -12.21
C GLU A 26 4.11 -10.00 -13.15
N ALA A 27 4.44 -8.82 -12.61
CA ALA A 27 4.75 -7.62 -13.39
C ALA A 27 5.88 -7.84 -14.39
N LEU A 28 6.95 -8.51 -13.95
CA LEU A 28 8.13 -8.81 -14.77
C LEU A 28 7.84 -9.81 -15.90
N SER A 29 6.82 -10.65 -15.71
CA SER A 29 6.46 -11.69 -16.69
C SER A 29 5.51 -11.22 -17.80
N ARG A 30 4.74 -10.13 -17.57
CA ARG A 30 3.65 -9.69 -18.46
C ARG A 30 4.00 -8.38 -19.17
N ASP A 31 3.79 -7.26 -18.46
CA ASP A 31 4.13 -5.91 -18.89
C ASP A 31 4.31 -5.05 -17.63
N CYS A 32 5.52 -4.54 -17.44
CA CYS A 32 5.85 -3.73 -16.27
C CYS A 32 5.18 -2.36 -16.31
N VAL A 33 4.80 -1.84 -17.49
CA VAL A 33 4.17 -0.52 -17.65
C VAL A 33 2.73 -0.56 -17.12
N ASP A 34 1.93 -1.52 -17.58
CA ASP A 34 0.55 -1.69 -17.12
C ASP A 34 0.50 -1.99 -15.61
N THR A 35 1.39 -2.87 -15.15
CA THR A 35 1.43 -3.25 -13.73
C THR A 35 1.89 -2.09 -12.84
N ALA A 36 2.77 -1.20 -13.34
CA ALA A 36 3.15 0.01 -12.62
C ALA A 36 1.98 0.98 -12.50
N ASN A 37 1.22 1.18 -13.58
CA ASN A 37 0.00 2.01 -13.56
C ASN A 37 -1.05 1.45 -12.57
N ASP A 38 -1.30 0.14 -12.60
CA ASP A 38 -2.21 -0.51 -11.67
C ASP A 38 -1.74 -0.39 -10.20
N SER A 39 -0.42 -0.46 -9.98
CA SER A 39 0.17 -0.30 -8.65
C SER A 39 -0.02 1.13 -8.11
N GLU A 40 0.03 2.15 -8.97
CA GLU A 40 -0.27 3.53 -8.58
C GLU A 40 -1.76 3.69 -8.21
N VAL A 41 -2.67 3.11 -9.00
CA VAL A 41 -4.11 3.11 -8.68
C VAL A 41 -4.36 2.42 -7.34
N LEU A 42 -3.75 1.26 -7.12
CA LEU A 42 -3.86 0.52 -5.87
C LEU A 42 -3.32 1.32 -4.69
N HIS A 43 -2.13 1.93 -4.82
CA HIS A 43 -1.55 2.76 -3.78
C HIS A 43 -2.48 3.91 -3.39
N ASN A 44 -3.02 4.63 -4.37
CA ASN A 44 -3.96 5.72 -4.14
C ASN A 44 -5.23 5.27 -3.41
N LEU A 45 -5.79 4.11 -3.75
CA LEU A 45 -6.97 3.56 -3.08
C LEU A 45 -6.68 3.16 -1.63
N LEU A 46 -5.56 2.49 -1.39
CA LEU A 46 -5.16 2.05 -0.05
C LEU A 46 -4.86 3.25 0.86
N THR A 47 -4.15 4.27 0.36
CA THR A 47 -3.87 5.50 1.09
C THR A 47 -5.15 6.19 1.52
N ARG A 48 -6.11 6.40 0.60
CA ARG A 48 -7.41 7.00 0.93
C ARG A 48 -8.19 6.18 1.97
N ARG A 49 -8.17 4.85 1.85
CA ARG A 49 -8.79 3.97 2.84
C ARG A 49 -8.14 4.11 4.22
N CYS A 50 -6.82 4.18 4.28
CA CYS A 50 -6.10 4.41 5.54
C CYS A 50 -6.47 5.76 6.16
N ASP A 51 -6.53 6.82 5.35
CA ASP A 51 -6.95 8.14 5.81
C ASP A 51 -8.38 8.12 6.36
N GLU A 52 -9.32 7.50 5.65
CA GLU A 52 -10.70 7.34 6.12
C GLU A 52 -10.78 6.57 7.44
N GLN A 53 -10.01 5.49 7.60
CA GLN A 53 -9.95 4.70 8.84
C GLN A 53 -9.34 5.50 10.00
N LEU A 54 -8.29 6.28 9.75
CA LEU A 54 -7.67 7.14 10.75
C LEU A 54 -8.61 8.28 11.18
N GLN A 55 -9.32 8.89 10.23
CA GLN A 55 -10.31 9.94 10.54
C GLN A 55 -11.53 9.39 11.30
N ALA A 56 -12.02 8.20 10.93
CA ALA A 56 -13.07 7.51 11.67
C ALA A 56 -12.65 7.24 13.12
N SER A 57 -11.42 6.78 13.32
CA SER A 57 -10.86 6.53 14.67
C SER A 57 -10.74 7.81 15.50
N LYS A 58 -10.38 8.93 14.87
CA LYS A 58 -10.34 10.26 15.53
C LYS A 58 -11.73 10.77 15.93
N LYS A 59 -12.76 10.56 15.09
CA LYS A 59 -14.14 10.97 15.41
C LYS A 59 -14.73 10.20 16.59
N VAL A 60 -14.36 8.93 16.77
CA VAL A 60 -14.77 8.12 17.93
C VAL A 60 -14.08 8.57 19.23
N ALA A 61 -12.87 9.11 19.13
CA ALA A 61 -12.05 9.52 20.28
C ALA A 61 -12.38 10.91 20.85
N LEU A 62 -13.26 11.71 20.22
CA LEU A 62 -13.78 12.95 20.80
C LEU A 62 -15.05 12.64 21.60
N PRO A 63 -15.00 12.56 22.95
CA PRO A 63 -16.20 12.38 23.74
C PRO A 63 -17.10 13.61 23.60
N SER A 64 -18.36 13.34 23.26
CA SER A 64 -19.48 14.26 23.29
C SER A 64 -19.69 14.82 24.70
N ASN A 65 -18.87 15.78 25.12
CA ASN A 65 -19.17 16.61 26.28
C ASN A 65 -19.63 17.99 25.81
N GLN A 66 -20.78 18.01 25.13
CA GLN A 66 -21.61 19.20 25.07
C GLN A 66 -22.46 19.19 26.34
N VAL A 67 -21.96 19.94 27.32
CA VAL A 67 -22.57 20.22 28.60
C VAL A 67 -24.00 20.70 28.37
N ARG A 68 -24.96 19.90 28.82
CA ARG A 68 -26.32 20.35 29.11
C ARG A 68 -26.26 21.40 30.20
N SER A 69 -26.85 22.57 29.94
CA SER A 69 -27.83 23.30 30.76
C SER A 69 -27.79 24.79 30.48
#